data_AF-A0A9W7A7Y1-F1
#
_entry.id   AF-A0A9W7A7Y1-F1
#
_cell.length_a   1.000
_cell.length_b   1.000
_cell.length_c   1.000
_cell.angle_alpha   90.00
_cell.angle_beta   90.00
_cell.angle_gamma   90.00
#
_symmetry.space_group_name_H-M   'P 1'
#
loop_
_entity.id
_entity.type
_entity.pdbx_description
1 polymer ?
#
loop_
_entity_poly.entity_id
_entity_poly.type
_entity_poly.pdbx_seq_one_letter_code
_entity_poly.pdbx_strand_id
1 'polypeptide(L)' 'MIDHLEIGNTNLKRVTYLVLDEADRMLDMGFEPQLRKICSQIRPDRQVLMWSATWPKAVEGLARDYLNGK' A
#
# COMPACT_ATOMS: atom_id res chain seq x y z
N MET A 1 -8.47 -7.65 -7.02
CA MET A 1 -7.41 -8.16 -6.09
C MET A 1 -7.92 -8.25 -4.67
N ILE A 2 -8.57 -7.21 -4.14
CA ILE A 2 -9.24 -7.27 -2.82
C ILE A 2 -10.28 -8.39 -2.78
N ASP A 3 -11.05 -8.58 -3.85
CA ASP A 3 -12.06 -9.65 -3.91
C ASP A 3 -11.42 -11.05 -3.82
N HIS A 4 -10.22 -11.26 -4.38
CA HIS A 4 -9.50 -12.53 -4.24
C HIS A 4 -8.99 -12.77 -2.82
N LEU A 5 -8.71 -11.71 -2.06
CA LEU A 5 -8.34 -11.79 -0.65
C LEU A 5 -9.58 -12.05 0.22
N GLU A 6 -10.71 -11.42 -0.09
CA GLU A 6 -11.98 -11.60 0.63
C GLU A 6 -12.57 -12.99 0.43
N ILE A 7 -12.49 -13.53 -0.78
CA ILE A 7 -12.98 -14.88 -1.14
C ILE A 7 -11.97 -15.96 -0.68
N GLY A 8 -10.79 -15.58 -0.18
CA GLY A 8 -9.77 -16.50 0.34
C GLY A 8 -8.98 -17.26 -0.72
N ASN A 9 -9.06 -16.83 -1.98
CA ASN A 9 -8.36 -17.46 -3.11
C ASN A 9 -6.84 -17.21 -3.07
N THR A 10 -6.38 -16.18 -2.34
CA THR A 10 -4.97 -15.86 -2.14
C THR A 10 -4.72 -15.24 -0.77
N ASN A 11 -3.47 -15.18 -0.32
CA ASN A 11 -3.06 -14.47 0.89
C ASN A 11 -1.73 -13.75 0.69
N LEU A 12 -1.54 -12.64 1.40
CA LEU A 12 -0.33 -11.81 1.32
C LEU A 12 0.67 -12.08 2.46
N LYS A 13 0.49 -13.18 3.21
CA LYS A 13 1.31 -13.49 4.39
C LYS A 13 2.79 -13.73 4.06
N ARG A 14 3.09 -14.12 2.82
CA ARG A 14 4.44 -14.38 2.32
C ARG A 14 5.06 -13.23 1.52
N VAL A 15 4.35 -12.11 1.38
CA VAL A 15 4.84 -10.96 0.63
C VAL A 15 5.87 -10.21 1.49
N THR A 16 7.11 -10.16 1.02
CA THR A 16 8.24 -9.48 1.69
C THR A 16 8.54 -8.11 1.09
N TYR A 17 8.00 -7.81 -0.10
CA TYR A 17 8.20 -6.56 -0.81
C TYR A 17 6.85 -6.00 -1.27
N LEU A 18 6.63 -4.72 -1.01
CA LEU A 18 5.49 -3.96 -1.52
C LEU A 18 6.01 -2.78 -2.34
N VAL A 19 5.56 -2.67 -3.59
CA VAL A 19 5.85 -1.53 -4.47
C VAL A 19 4.56 -0.76 -4.72
N LEU A 20 4.59 0.54 -4.44
CA LEU A 20 3.52 1.50 -4.73
C LEU A 20 4.01 2.44 -5.83
N ASP A 21 3.46 2.30 -7.04
CA ASP A 21 3.80 3.16 -8.18
C ASP A 21 2.66 4.14 -8.48
N GLU A 22 2.99 5.32 -9.00
CA GLU A 22 2.05 6.45 -9.18
C GLU A 22 1.19 6.73 -7.93
N ALA A 23 1.83 6.83 -6.75
CA ALA A 23 1.13 6.96 -5.47
C ALA A 23 0.23 8.20 -5.37
N ASP A 24 0.62 9.31 -5.98
CA ASP A 24 -0.22 10.49 -6.14
C ASP A 24 -1.50 10.21 -6.93
N ARG A 25 -1.40 9.54 -8.08
CA ARG A 25 -2.58 9.19 -8.88
C ARG A 25 -3.50 8.20 -8.18
N MET A 26 -2.95 7.23 -7.45
CA MET A 26 -3.78 6.30 -6.68
C MET A 26 -4.62 7.04 -5.64
N LEU A 27 -4.08 8.09 -5.02
CA LEU A 27 -4.83 8.94 -4.08
C LEU A 27 -5.87 9.81 -4.78
N ASP A 28 -5.54 10.39 -5.94
CA ASP A 28 -6.49 11.17 -6.75
C ASP A 28 -7.69 10.32 -7.21
N MET A 29 -7.46 9.03 -7.47
CA MET A 29 -8.52 8.07 -7.80
C MET A 29 -9.32 7.57 -6.58
N GLY A 30 -8.94 7.98 -5.37
CA GLY A 30 -9.62 7.56 -4.14
C GLY A 30 -9.30 6.14 -3.68
N PHE A 31 -8.16 5.57 -4.07
CA PHE A 31 -7.76 4.20 -3.68
C PHE A 31 -7.17 4.08 -2.26
N GLU A 32 -7.14 5.16 -1.48
CA GLU A 32 -6.56 5.14 -0.14
C GLU A 32 -7.16 4.05 0.78
N PRO A 33 -8.49 3.87 0.88
CA PRO A 33 -9.07 2.82 1.72
C PRO A 33 -8.64 1.41 1.29
N GLN A 34 -8.55 1.19 -0.02
CA GLN A 34 -8.15 -0.08 -0.63
C GLN A 34 -6.67 -0.38 -0.35
N LEU A 35 -5.79 0.62 -0.48
CA LEU A 35 -4.38 0.50 -0.13
C LEU A 35 -4.20 0.17 1.35
N ARG A 36 -4.92 0.86 2.25
CA ARG A 36 -4.93 0.58 3.70
C ARG A 36 -5.31 -0.87 3.99
N LYS A 37 -6.33 -1.39 3.30
CA LYS A 37 -6.78 -2.78 3.47
C LYS A 37 -5.78 -3.81 2.94
N ILE A 38 -5.13 -3.54 1.81
CA ILE A 38 -4.10 -4.44 1.25
C ILE A 38 -2.89 -4.45 2.19
N CYS A 39 -2.39 -3.27 2.59
CA CYS A 39 -1.22 -3.15 3.47
C CYS A 39 -1.41 -3.81 4.84
N SER A 40 -2.62 -3.80 5.40
CA SER A 40 -2.92 -4.45 6.69
C SER A 40 -2.93 -5.98 6.62
N GLN A 41 -3.08 -6.55 5.42
CA GLN A 41 -3.06 -7.99 5.20
C GLN A 41 -1.66 -8.53 4.86
N ILE A 42 -0.68 -7.65 4.64
CA ILE A 42 0.72 -8.02 4.44
C ILE A 42 1.42 -8.07 5.80
N ARG A 43 2.39 -8.98 5.95
CA ARG A 43 3.26 -9.04 7.13
C ARG A 43 3.89 -7.67 7.45
N PRO A 44 4.08 -7.32 8.74
CA PRO A 44 4.66 -6.03 9.14
C PRO A 44 6.14 -5.90 8.75
N ASP A 45 6.89 -7.00 8.84
CA ASP A 45 8.28 -7.10 8.39
C ASP A 45 8.33 -7.27 6.87
N ARG A 46 8.21 -6.16 6.16
CA ARG A 46 8.27 -6.06 4.70
C ARG A 46 9.05 -4.82 4.29
N GLN A 47 9.72 -4.88 3.14
CA GLN A 47 10.27 -3.69 2.52
C GLN A 47 9.20 -3.00 1.67
N VAL A 48 9.00 -1.71 1.87
CA VAL A 48 8.07 -0.90 1.07
C VAL A 48 8.87 0.07 0.21
N LEU A 49 8.53 0.14 -1.07
CA LEU A 49 9.07 1.10 -2.03
C LEU A 49 7.90 1.89 -2.61
N MET A 50 8.06 3.21 -2.73
CA MET A 50 7.00 4.10 -3.21
C MET A 50 7.57 5.09 -4.22
N TRP A 51 6.88 5.23 -5.36
CA TRP A 51 7.15 6.21 -6.40
C TRP A 51 5.93 7.11 -6.59
N SER A 52 6.20 8.40 -6.74
CA SER A 52 5.19 9.44 -6.95
C SER A 52 5.80 10.56 -7.77
N ALA A 53 5.05 11.09 -8.73
CA ALA A 53 5.52 12.22 -9.54
C ALA A 53 5.40 13.54 -8.77
N THR A 54 4.42 13.63 -7.86
CA THR A 54 4.15 14.80 -7.02
C THR A 54 4.20 14.43 -5.52
N TRP A 55 4.34 15.44 -4.66
CA TRP A 55 4.47 15.25 -3.20
C TRP A 55 3.48 16.08 -2.37
N PRO A 56 2.16 15.92 -2.55
CA PRO A 56 1.17 16.56 -1.71
C PRO A 56 1.14 15.96 -0.29
N LYS A 57 0.53 16.67 0.66
CA LYS A 57 0.45 16.20 2.07
C LYS A 57 -0.20 14.82 2.23
N ALA A 58 -1.11 14.45 1.33
CA ALA A 58 -1.74 13.13 1.34
C ALA A 58 -0.73 12.01 1.01
N VAL A 59 0.12 12.20 -0.01
CA VAL A 59 1.21 11.27 -0.34
C VAL A 59 2.25 11.24 0.78
N GLU A 60 2.58 12.39 1.37
CA GLU A 60 3.49 12.44 2.53
C GLU A 60 2.93 11.65 3.73
N GLY A 61 1.64 11.77 4.01
CA GLY A 61 0.95 10.99 5.04
C GLY A 61 1.02 9.48 4.75
N LEU A 62 0.71 9.09 3.52
CA LEU A 62 0.84 7.71 3.03
C LEU A 62 2.27 7.17 3.24
N ALA A 63 3.27 7.96 2.85
CA ALA A 63 4.68 7.63 3.01
C ALA A 63 5.05 7.39 4.48
N ARG A 64 4.63 8.28 5.39
CA ARG A 64 4.89 8.16 6.82
C ARG A 64 4.24 6.93 7.45
N ASP A 65 3.05 6.56 6.97
CA ASP A 65 2.31 5.40 7.46
C ASP A 65 2.96 4.06 7.03
N TYR A 66 3.57 3.99 5.83
CA TYR A 66 4.03 2.72 5.25
C TYR A 66 5.54 2.55 5.08
N LEU A 67 6.31 3.63 4.99
CA LEU A 67 7.77 3.54 4.80
C LEU A 67 8.54 3.52 6.13
N ASN A 68 7.91 3.91 7.24
CA ASN A 68 8.56 3.84 8.56
C ASN A 68 8.52 2.40 9.10
N GLY A 69 9.62 1.68 8.88
CA GLY A 69 9.92 0.45 9.61
C GLY A 69 10.09 0.75 11.10
N LYS A 70 9.19 0.18 11.91
CA LYS A 70 9.50 -0.14 13.30
C LYS A 70 9.92 -1.59 13.38
#